data_AF-A0A2T5RF41-F1
#
_entry.id   AF-A0A2T5RF41-F1
#
_cell.length_a   1.000
_cell.length_b   1.000
_cell.length_c   1.000
_cell.angle_alpha   90.00
_cell.angle_beta   90.00
_cell.angle_gamma   90.00
#
_symmetry.space_group_name_H-M   'P 1'
#
loop_
_entity.id
_entity.type
_entity.pdbx_description
1 polymer ?
#
loop_
_entity_poly.entity_id
_entity_poly.type
_entity_poly.pdbx_seq_one_letter_code
_entity_poly.pdbx_strand_id
1 'polypeptide(L)'
;MINNPTDKIKVKLNNLKNNIPSNKISPILALLSQEKLLEFTEKITESSANIYDKALDSEYIKTHVGGANHRLFDNGHDVVNAWEHIKNTSADDSFKQEVAAYFNSLWKDLNTKKGLPFMTLEKTNYDKSSEWLMKYIPQADKKWVYDLFSYDSIEIFSSTLSIAAAIFALKKDDLEQLAELLGSAGIISAISANPIMGIAMIITAAYSYFIKKKEFKSKDFSKGIILSSVSMGIFSVLGISLFLEFLIVIIATKILRDQLNKEINIKETIRSFNQKIVTNLG
;
A
#
# COMPACT_ATOMS: atom_id res chain seq x y z
N MET A 1 29.68 33.89 16.42
CA MET A 1 30.61 33.44 15.36
C MET A 1 30.54 31.92 15.26
N ILE A 2 29.94 31.36 14.22
CA ILE A 2 29.91 29.89 13.99
C ILE A 2 30.85 29.62 12.82
N ASN A 3 32.14 29.41 13.13
CA ASN A 3 33.20 29.20 12.14
C ASN A 3 33.88 27.84 12.32
N ASN A 4 33.09 26.76 12.37
CA ASN A 4 33.63 25.41 12.21
C ASN A 4 32.82 24.64 11.14
N PRO A 5 33.46 24.11 10.07
CA PRO A 5 32.78 23.36 9.01
C PRO A 5 31.97 22.16 9.54
N THR A 6 32.44 21.53 10.61
CA THR A 6 31.77 20.41 11.30
C THR A 6 30.46 20.80 11.96
N ASP A 7 30.34 22.02 12.48
CA ASP A 7 29.09 22.53 13.07
C ASP A 7 28.06 22.85 12.00
N LYS A 8 28.48 23.37 10.84
CA LYS A 8 27.59 23.58 9.68
C LYS A 8 27.07 22.25 9.13
N ILE A 9 27.90 21.21 9.09
CA ILE A 9 27.51 19.86 8.65
C ILE A 9 26.55 19.22 9.66
N LYS A 10 26.81 19.32 10.97
CA LYS A 10 25.89 18.83 12.02
C LYS A 10 24.54 19.54 11.99
N VAL A 11 24.50 20.86 11.80
CA VAL A 11 23.25 21.62 11.65
C VAL A 11 22.49 21.20 10.38
N LYS A 12 23.18 20.98 9.25
CA LYS A 12 22.55 20.46 8.02
C LYS A 12 21.99 19.04 8.21
N LEU A 13 22.71 18.16 8.89
CA LEU A 13 22.27 16.78 9.17
C LEU A 13 21.12 16.73 10.17
N ASN A 14 21.09 17.60 11.18
CA ASN A 14 19.97 17.71 12.10
C ASN A 14 18.72 18.29 11.41
N ASN A 15 18.90 19.27 10.51
CA ASN A 15 17.82 19.77 9.67
C ASN A 15 17.32 18.71 8.66
N LEU A 16 18.17 17.82 8.15
CA LEU A 16 17.74 16.68 7.32
C LEU A 16 17.03 15.59 8.13
N LYS A 17 17.50 15.28 9.35
CA LYS A 17 16.85 14.33 10.28
C LYS A 17 15.46 14.80 10.73
N ASN A 18 15.28 16.11 10.85
CA ASN A 18 13.99 16.73 11.19
C ASN A 18 13.11 17.00 9.96
N ASN A 19 13.62 16.77 8.73
CA ASN A 19 12.93 16.99 7.46
C ASN A 19 12.83 15.73 6.59
N ILE A 20 12.79 14.51 7.16
CA ILE A 20 11.98 13.50 6.48
C ILE A 20 10.56 14.00 6.68
N PRO A 21 9.91 14.56 5.65
CA PRO A 21 8.74 15.36 5.88
C PRO A 21 7.63 14.40 6.30
N SER A 22 7.27 14.42 7.58
CA SER A 22 6.13 13.66 8.11
C SER A 22 4.85 13.92 7.31
N ASN A 23 4.82 15.05 6.58
CA ASN A 23 3.76 15.49 5.68
C ASN A 23 3.67 14.76 4.31
N LYS A 24 4.54 13.79 3.99
CA LYS A 24 4.58 13.10 2.68
C LYS A 24 4.16 11.63 2.67
N ILE A 25 3.79 11.04 3.80
CA ILE A 25 3.47 9.61 3.87
C ILE A 25 2.24 9.27 3.02
N SER A 26 1.13 10.01 3.15
CA SER A 26 -0.09 9.73 2.37
C SER A 26 0.10 9.78 0.84
N PRO A 27 0.72 10.82 0.26
CA PRO A 27 1.04 10.85 -1.18
C PRO A 27 1.91 9.68 -1.64
N ILE A 28 2.90 9.30 -0.83
CA ILE A 28 3.82 8.20 -1.16
C ILE A 28 3.07 6.87 -1.14
N LEU A 29 2.30 6.59 -0.09
CA LEU A 29 1.54 5.34 0.00
C LEU A 29 0.49 5.26 -1.12
N ALA A 30 -0.17 6.37 -1.45
CA ALA A 30 -1.11 6.41 -2.57
C ALA A 30 -0.41 6.20 -3.92
N LEU A 31 0.79 6.75 -4.13
CA LEU A 31 1.60 6.48 -5.33
C LEU A 31 1.99 5.00 -5.41
N LEU A 32 2.43 4.43 -4.28
CA LEU A 32 2.82 3.03 -4.17
C LEU A 32 1.62 2.08 -4.21
N SER A 33 0.39 2.54 -4.38
CA SER A 33 -0.78 1.68 -4.60
C SER A 33 -1.29 1.76 -6.05
N GLN A 34 -0.53 2.39 -6.96
CA GLN A 34 -0.95 2.59 -8.34
C GLN A 34 -0.50 1.43 -9.24
N GLU A 35 -1.44 0.85 -10.00
CA GLU A 35 -1.14 -0.23 -10.96
C GLU A 35 -0.10 0.17 -12.00
N LYS A 36 -0.04 1.44 -12.41
CA LYS A 36 0.97 1.96 -13.35
C LYS A 36 2.40 1.71 -12.87
N LEU A 37 2.63 1.67 -11.55
CA LEU A 37 3.95 1.38 -10.99
C LEU A 37 4.29 -0.11 -11.13
N LEU A 38 3.31 -0.98 -10.88
CA LEU A 38 3.44 -2.42 -11.09
C LEU A 38 3.65 -2.77 -12.57
N GLU A 39 2.93 -2.12 -13.49
CA GLU A 39 3.14 -2.31 -14.93
C GLU A 39 4.57 -1.96 -15.38
N PHE A 40 5.21 -1.00 -14.71
CA PHE A 40 6.61 -0.69 -14.98
C PHE A 40 7.55 -1.81 -14.52
N THR A 41 7.29 -2.41 -13.34
CA THR A 41 8.09 -3.53 -12.83
C THR A 41 7.84 -4.82 -13.61
N GLU A 42 6.61 -5.05 -14.08
CA GLU A 42 6.24 -6.15 -14.96
C GLU A 42 7.10 -6.14 -16.23
N LYS A 43 7.18 -4.99 -16.91
CA LYS A 43 8.00 -4.82 -18.13
C LYS A 43 9.49 -5.07 -17.94
N ILE A 44 10.01 -4.88 -16.73
CA ILE A 44 11.42 -5.15 -16.42
C ILE A 44 11.67 -6.64 -16.18
N THR A 45 10.64 -7.37 -15.75
CA THR A 45 10.73 -8.80 -15.39
C THR A 45 10.15 -9.74 -16.45
N GLU A 46 9.48 -9.18 -17.46
CA GLU A 46 8.91 -9.91 -18.59
C GLU A 46 9.96 -10.75 -19.31
N SER A 47 9.65 -12.02 -19.49
CA SER A 47 10.49 -12.99 -20.18
C SER A 47 9.65 -14.14 -20.71
N SER A 48 10.19 -14.91 -21.66
CA SER A 48 9.49 -16.09 -22.17
C SER A 48 9.35 -17.18 -21.11
N ALA A 49 8.22 -17.90 -21.17
CA ALA A 49 7.95 -19.01 -20.27
C ALA A 49 8.98 -20.13 -20.45
N ASN A 50 9.59 -20.57 -19.35
CA ASN A 50 10.56 -21.66 -19.30
C ASN A 50 9.91 -22.96 -18.76
N ILE A 51 10.73 -24.00 -18.52
CA ILE A 51 10.23 -25.29 -18.01
C ILE A 51 9.64 -25.20 -16.60
N TYR A 52 10.17 -24.30 -15.75
CA TYR A 52 9.69 -24.09 -14.39
C TYR A 52 8.36 -23.36 -14.38
N ASP A 53 8.23 -22.32 -15.22
CA ASP A 53 6.98 -21.58 -15.40
C ASP A 53 5.85 -22.55 -15.84
N LYS A 54 6.15 -23.48 -16.78
CA LYS A 54 5.20 -24.54 -17.19
C LYS A 54 4.91 -25.57 -16.10
N ALA A 55 5.86 -25.82 -15.20
CA ALA A 55 5.66 -26.74 -14.09
C ALA A 55 4.72 -26.16 -13.04
N LEU A 56 4.82 -24.85 -12.77
CA LEU A 56 3.87 -24.12 -11.93
C LEU A 56 2.47 -24.14 -12.57
N ASP A 57 2.37 -23.81 -13.86
CA ASP A 57 1.10 -23.78 -14.61
C ASP A 57 0.52 -25.19 -14.92
N SER A 58 1.16 -26.27 -14.48
CA SER A 58 0.88 -27.63 -15.00
C SER A 58 -0.57 -28.10 -14.79
N GLU A 59 -1.21 -27.71 -13.69
CA GLU A 59 -2.62 -28.03 -13.43
C GLU A 59 -3.56 -27.16 -14.27
N TYR A 60 -3.23 -25.88 -14.44
CA TYR A 60 -3.97 -24.98 -15.33
C TYR A 60 -3.93 -25.47 -16.78
N ILE A 61 -2.77 -25.89 -17.27
CA ILE A 61 -2.62 -26.42 -18.64
C ILE A 61 -3.53 -27.64 -18.87
N LYS A 62 -3.74 -28.48 -17.84
CA LYS A 62 -4.61 -29.66 -17.92
C LYS A 62 -6.09 -29.32 -17.82
N THR A 63 -6.45 -28.47 -16.85
CA THR A 63 -7.85 -28.30 -16.42
C THR A 63 -8.47 -26.98 -16.86
N HIS A 64 -7.65 -25.99 -17.19
CA HIS A 64 -8.02 -24.61 -17.42
C HIS A 64 -8.75 -23.96 -16.23
N VAL A 65 -8.56 -24.49 -15.02
CA VAL A 65 -9.20 -23.99 -13.81
C VAL A 65 -8.86 -22.51 -13.59
N GLY A 66 -9.86 -21.70 -13.25
CA GLY A 66 -9.66 -20.27 -12.96
C GLY A 66 -9.38 -19.35 -14.15
N GLY A 67 -9.08 -19.89 -15.35
CA GLY A 67 -8.80 -19.08 -16.54
C GLY A 67 -7.64 -18.09 -16.32
N ALA A 68 -7.88 -16.81 -16.60
CA ALA A 68 -6.88 -15.75 -16.36
C ALA A 68 -6.48 -15.57 -14.87
N ASN A 69 -7.23 -16.17 -13.94
CA ASN A 69 -6.98 -16.14 -12.49
C ASN A 69 -6.47 -17.50 -11.97
N HIS A 70 -5.98 -18.38 -12.84
CA HIS A 70 -5.58 -19.75 -12.51
C HIS A 70 -4.64 -19.87 -11.30
N ARG A 71 -3.75 -18.90 -11.10
CA ARG A 71 -2.77 -18.88 -10.00
C ARG A 71 -3.37 -19.05 -8.61
N LEU A 72 -4.63 -18.67 -8.39
CA LEU A 72 -5.31 -18.92 -7.11
C LEU A 72 -5.74 -20.39 -6.92
N PHE A 73 -5.72 -21.22 -7.95
CA PHE A 73 -6.45 -22.50 -8.02
C PHE A 73 -5.66 -23.68 -8.57
N ASP A 74 -4.55 -23.44 -9.25
CA ASP A 74 -3.77 -24.47 -9.97
C ASP A 74 -2.70 -25.17 -9.11
N ASN A 75 -2.62 -24.84 -7.82
CA ASN A 75 -1.62 -25.40 -6.91
C ASN A 75 -0.16 -25.11 -7.29
N GLY A 76 0.09 -24.15 -8.19
CA GLY A 76 1.43 -23.88 -8.70
C GLY A 76 2.10 -22.66 -8.10
N HIS A 77 1.34 -21.63 -7.72
CA HIS A 77 1.90 -20.29 -7.50
C HIS A 77 1.93 -19.84 -6.04
N ASP A 78 1.41 -20.60 -5.08
CA ASP A 78 1.71 -20.27 -3.68
C ASP A 78 3.13 -20.68 -3.30
N VAL A 79 3.71 -19.97 -2.33
CA VAL A 79 5.11 -20.08 -1.93
C VAL A 79 5.52 -21.53 -1.62
N VAL A 80 4.63 -22.31 -1.02
CA VAL A 80 4.94 -23.68 -0.60
C VAL A 80 4.88 -24.63 -1.78
N ASN A 81 3.75 -24.64 -2.50
CA ASN A 81 3.57 -25.56 -3.61
C ASN A 81 4.51 -25.24 -4.79
N ALA A 82 4.80 -23.96 -5.05
CA ALA A 82 5.76 -23.56 -6.08
C ALA A 82 7.14 -24.21 -5.88
N TRP A 83 7.56 -24.37 -4.62
CA TRP A 83 8.82 -25.04 -4.29
C TRP A 83 8.77 -26.53 -4.65
N GLU A 84 7.66 -27.20 -4.33
CA GLU A 84 7.48 -28.61 -4.67
C GLU A 84 7.46 -28.85 -6.18
N HIS A 85 6.77 -27.98 -6.94
CA HIS A 85 6.73 -28.07 -8.39
C HIS A 85 8.11 -27.85 -9.01
N ILE A 86 8.84 -26.83 -8.57
CA ILE A 86 10.16 -26.49 -9.13
C ILE A 86 11.20 -27.56 -8.83
N LYS A 87 11.26 -28.03 -7.58
CA LYS A 87 12.17 -29.11 -7.18
C LYS A 87 11.95 -30.40 -7.99
N ASN A 88 10.70 -30.67 -8.40
CA ASN A 88 10.36 -31.87 -9.15
C ASN A 88 10.38 -31.66 -10.68
N THR A 89 10.79 -30.49 -11.17
CA THR A 89 10.74 -30.15 -12.61
C THR A 89 11.82 -30.87 -13.42
N SER A 90 13.04 -31.01 -12.87
CA SER A 90 14.18 -31.60 -13.56
C SER A 90 15.01 -32.43 -12.60
N ALA A 91 15.27 -33.70 -12.96
CA ALA A 91 16.11 -34.59 -12.16
C ALA A 91 17.61 -34.21 -12.23
N ASP A 92 18.00 -33.39 -13.20
CA ASP A 92 19.38 -32.98 -13.43
C ASP A 92 19.74 -31.66 -12.73
N ASP A 93 18.77 -31.00 -12.09
CA ASP A 93 19.01 -29.73 -11.41
C ASP A 93 19.80 -29.94 -10.12
N SER A 94 20.80 -29.10 -9.92
CA SER A 94 21.39 -28.92 -8.60
C SER A 94 20.48 -28.09 -7.71
N PHE A 95 20.60 -28.25 -6.39
CA PHE A 95 19.87 -27.43 -5.42
C PHE A 95 19.99 -25.90 -5.65
N LYS A 96 21.15 -25.42 -6.14
CA LYS A 96 21.32 -23.99 -6.46
C LYS A 96 20.46 -23.56 -7.66
N GLN A 97 20.31 -24.43 -8.65
CA GLN A 97 19.45 -24.17 -9.81
C GLN A 97 17.98 -24.19 -9.40
N GLU A 98 17.55 -25.15 -8.56
CA GLU A 98 16.21 -25.20 -7.99
C GLU A 98 15.88 -23.90 -7.24
N VAL A 99 16.76 -23.46 -6.34
CA VAL A 99 16.58 -22.20 -5.58
C VAL A 99 16.52 -20.98 -6.51
N ALA A 100 17.41 -20.90 -7.50
CA ALA A 100 17.41 -19.79 -8.44
C ALA A 100 16.15 -19.77 -9.31
N ALA A 101 15.69 -20.93 -9.78
CA ALA A 101 14.45 -21.09 -10.53
C ALA A 101 13.24 -20.69 -9.69
N TYR A 102 13.18 -21.14 -8.44
CA TYR A 102 12.15 -20.80 -7.48
C TYR A 102 12.00 -19.29 -7.27
N PHE A 103 13.10 -18.62 -6.93
CA PHE A 103 13.05 -17.17 -6.76
C PHE A 103 12.73 -16.44 -8.06
N ASN A 104 13.24 -16.89 -9.20
CA ASN A 104 13.00 -16.23 -10.47
C ASN A 104 11.53 -16.34 -10.92
N SER A 105 10.94 -17.54 -10.86
CA SER A 105 9.53 -17.73 -11.24
C SER A 105 8.58 -16.98 -10.31
N LEU A 106 8.78 -17.07 -8.98
CA LEU A 106 7.98 -16.29 -8.03
C LEU A 106 8.17 -14.77 -8.19
N TRP A 107 9.39 -14.33 -8.49
CA TRP A 107 9.67 -12.90 -8.71
C TRP A 107 8.98 -12.39 -9.97
N LYS A 108 8.95 -13.15 -11.06
CA LYS A 108 8.15 -12.79 -12.25
C LYS A 108 6.68 -12.63 -11.88
N ASP A 109 6.12 -13.60 -11.19
CA ASP A 109 4.69 -13.61 -10.85
C ASP A 109 4.30 -12.48 -9.89
N LEU A 110 5.15 -12.19 -8.90
CA LEU A 110 4.99 -11.05 -8.00
C LEU A 110 4.94 -9.71 -8.71
N ASN A 111 5.56 -9.59 -9.89
CA ASN A 111 5.61 -8.35 -10.64
C ASN A 111 4.51 -8.24 -11.70
N THR A 112 3.54 -9.17 -11.74
CA THR A 112 2.36 -9.03 -12.59
C THR A 112 1.15 -8.54 -11.79
N LYS A 113 0.13 -8.03 -12.49
CA LYS A 113 -1.16 -7.65 -11.88
C LYS A 113 -1.89 -8.78 -11.14
N LYS A 114 -1.50 -10.04 -11.37
CA LYS A 114 -2.10 -11.21 -10.70
C LYS A 114 -1.36 -11.61 -9.43
N GLY A 115 -0.13 -11.13 -9.25
CA GLY A 115 0.70 -11.41 -8.09
C GLY A 115 0.86 -12.90 -7.83
N LEU A 116 1.11 -13.21 -6.55
CA LEU A 116 1.09 -14.55 -5.99
C LEU A 116 -0.13 -14.74 -5.08
N PRO A 117 -0.76 -15.93 -5.04
CA PRO A 117 -1.70 -16.29 -3.99
C PRO A 117 -1.01 -16.37 -2.61
N PHE A 118 -1.74 -16.05 -1.54
CA PHE A 118 -1.30 -16.44 -0.19
C PHE A 118 -1.30 -17.95 0.02
N MET A 119 -2.25 -18.63 -0.62
CA MET A 119 -2.42 -20.08 -0.62
C MET A 119 -3.29 -20.48 -1.81
N THR A 120 -3.13 -21.70 -2.30
CA THR A 120 -4.06 -22.26 -3.27
C THR A 120 -5.45 -22.45 -2.66
N LEU A 121 -6.48 -22.06 -3.41
CA LEU A 121 -7.87 -22.09 -3.02
C LEU A 121 -8.64 -23.09 -3.88
N GLU A 122 -9.67 -23.69 -3.30
CA GLU A 122 -10.69 -24.38 -4.10
C GLU A 122 -11.58 -23.36 -4.80
N LYS A 123 -11.76 -23.53 -6.11
CA LYS A 123 -12.55 -22.61 -6.92
C LYS A 123 -13.97 -22.41 -6.41
N THR A 124 -14.61 -23.47 -5.92
CA THR A 124 -15.96 -23.45 -5.35
C THR A 124 -16.06 -22.61 -4.08
N ASN A 125 -15.04 -22.66 -3.21
CA ASN A 125 -14.99 -21.88 -1.97
C ASN A 125 -14.67 -20.41 -2.27
N TYR A 126 -13.78 -20.15 -3.23
CA TYR A 126 -13.53 -18.81 -3.73
C TYR A 126 -14.79 -18.18 -4.32
N ASP A 127 -15.53 -18.89 -5.18
CA ASP A 127 -16.74 -18.35 -5.82
C ASP A 127 -17.80 -17.98 -4.76
N LYS A 128 -18.05 -18.85 -3.78
CA LYS A 128 -18.95 -18.56 -2.66
C LYS A 128 -18.50 -17.35 -1.83
N SER A 129 -17.20 -17.28 -1.53
CA SER A 129 -16.63 -16.17 -0.76
C SER A 129 -16.71 -14.86 -1.54
N SER A 130 -16.46 -14.91 -2.86
CA SER A 130 -16.56 -13.78 -3.77
C SER A 130 -18.00 -13.26 -3.88
N GLU A 131 -18.97 -14.14 -4.04
CA GLU A 131 -20.39 -13.77 -4.03
C GLU A 131 -20.80 -13.10 -2.72
N TRP A 132 -20.35 -13.64 -1.59
CA TRP A 132 -20.62 -13.05 -0.28
C TRP A 132 -19.98 -11.67 -0.15
N LEU A 133 -18.70 -11.53 -0.46
CA LEU A 133 -17.96 -10.26 -0.37
C LEU A 133 -18.59 -9.20 -1.26
N MET A 134 -18.87 -9.51 -2.53
CA MET A 134 -19.48 -8.57 -3.48
C MET A 134 -20.91 -8.18 -3.07
N LYS A 135 -21.63 -9.04 -2.33
CA LYS A 135 -22.98 -8.74 -1.83
C LYS A 135 -22.97 -7.78 -0.65
N TYR A 136 -21.98 -7.88 0.25
CA TYR A 136 -21.99 -7.14 1.52
C TYR A 136 -21.00 -5.98 1.60
N ILE A 137 -19.96 -5.97 0.76
CA ILE A 137 -18.97 -4.90 0.71
C ILE A 137 -19.33 -3.98 -0.47
N PRO A 138 -19.71 -2.71 -0.20
CA PRO A 138 -20.01 -1.76 -1.26
C PRO A 138 -18.81 -1.58 -2.19
N GLN A 139 -19.07 -1.56 -3.50
CA GLN A 139 -18.07 -1.38 -4.56
C GLN A 139 -17.04 -2.52 -4.70
N ALA A 140 -17.14 -3.60 -3.92
CA ALA A 140 -16.33 -4.78 -4.16
C ALA A 140 -16.73 -5.43 -5.50
N ASP A 141 -15.74 -5.68 -6.34
CA ASP A 141 -15.90 -6.39 -7.61
C ASP A 141 -15.01 -7.64 -7.65
N LYS A 142 -15.03 -8.37 -8.76
CA LYS A 142 -14.24 -9.58 -8.93
C LYS A 142 -12.74 -9.34 -8.83
N LYS A 143 -12.26 -8.16 -9.25
CA LYS A 143 -10.84 -7.81 -9.18
C LYS A 143 -10.44 -7.54 -7.74
N TRP A 144 -11.21 -6.70 -7.04
CA TRP A 144 -10.97 -6.38 -5.64
C TRP A 144 -10.98 -7.64 -4.76
N VAL A 145 -11.93 -8.57 -5.00
CA VAL A 145 -11.94 -9.86 -4.27
C VAL A 145 -10.73 -10.72 -4.63
N TYR A 146 -10.30 -10.75 -5.90
CA TYR A 146 -9.10 -11.48 -6.29
C TYR A 146 -7.88 -10.93 -5.53
N ASP A 147 -7.73 -9.59 -5.54
CA ASP A 147 -6.62 -8.88 -4.91
C ASP A 147 -6.55 -9.18 -3.39
N LEU A 148 -7.67 -9.39 -2.70
CA LEU A 148 -7.68 -9.83 -1.29
C LEU A 148 -6.98 -11.17 -1.02
N PHE A 149 -6.94 -12.07 -2.00
CA PHE A 149 -6.35 -13.41 -1.87
C PHE A 149 -4.98 -13.54 -2.54
N SER A 150 -4.49 -12.46 -3.14
CA SER A 150 -3.18 -12.39 -3.76
C SER A 150 -2.37 -11.24 -3.20
N TYR A 151 -1.10 -11.18 -3.59
CA TYR A 151 -0.25 -10.04 -3.31
C TYR A 151 0.80 -9.84 -4.41
N ASP A 152 1.13 -8.58 -4.68
CA ASP A 152 2.18 -8.21 -5.64
C ASP A 152 3.42 -7.57 -4.94
N SER A 153 4.47 -7.32 -5.73
CA SER A 153 5.74 -6.77 -5.26
C SER A 153 5.59 -5.37 -4.66
N ILE A 154 4.68 -4.55 -5.20
CA ILE A 154 4.43 -3.18 -4.79
C ILE A 154 3.59 -3.16 -3.50
N GLU A 155 2.67 -4.10 -3.33
CA GLU A 155 1.92 -4.32 -2.09
C GLU A 155 2.81 -4.76 -0.94
N ILE A 156 3.77 -5.67 -1.18
CA ILE A 156 4.79 -6.03 -0.18
C ILE A 156 5.61 -4.79 0.20
N PHE A 157 6.07 -4.04 -0.79
CA PHE A 157 6.94 -2.89 -0.56
C PHE A 157 6.24 -1.77 0.22
N SER A 158 5.02 -1.41 -0.20
CA SER A 158 4.20 -0.39 0.47
C SER A 158 3.81 -0.79 1.89
N SER A 159 3.47 -2.06 2.12
CA SER A 159 3.21 -2.62 3.45
C SER A 159 4.44 -2.53 4.35
N THR A 160 5.61 -2.92 3.82
CA THR A 160 6.88 -2.88 4.56
C THR A 160 7.24 -1.45 4.96
N LEU A 161 7.07 -0.49 4.05
CA LEU A 161 7.31 0.92 4.34
C LEU A 161 6.35 1.44 5.43
N SER A 162 5.08 1.05 5.37
CA SER A 162 4.07 1.41 6.38
C SER A 162 4.42 0.84 7.76
N ILE A 163 4.82 -0.43 7.83
CA ILE A 163 5.27 -1.07 9.07
C ILE A 163 6.50 -0.36 9.64
N ALA A 164 7.50 -0.07 8.80
CA ALA A 164 8.69 0.64 9.23
C ALA A 164 8.35 2.03 9.78
N ALA A 165 7.49 2.79 9.07
CA ALA A 165 7.02 4.09 9.52
C ALA A 165 6.28 4.02 10.86
N ALA A 166 5.42 3.02 11.05
CA ALA A 166 4.71 2.79 12.30
C ALA A 166 5.66 2.49 13.47
N ILE A 167 6.66 1.63 13.25
CA ILE A 167 7.71 1.33 14.24
C ILE A 167 8.47 2.60 14.61
N PHE A 168 8.84 3.44 13.63
CA PHE A 168 9.53 4.70 13.90
C PHE A 168 8.66 5.69 14.69
N ALA A 169 7.39 5.85 14.32
CA ALA A 169 6.46 6.72 15.05
C ALA A 169 6.28 6.25 16.50
N LEU A 170 6.08 4.94 16.71
CA LEU A 170 5.99 4.33 18.04
C LEU A 170 7.24 4.55 18.89
N LYS A 171 8.44 4.38 18.29
CA LYS A 171 9.73 4.59 18.98
C LYS A 171 9.97 6.05 19.36
N LYS A 172 9.50 6.99 18.55
CA LYS A 172 9.63 8.44 18.79
C LYS A 172 8.51 9.01 19.67
N ASP A 173 7.53 8.19 20.03
CA ASP A 173 6.30 8.64 20.69
C ASP A 173 5.53 9.70 19.88
N ASP A 174 5.62 9.63 18.56
CA ASP A 174 4.92 10.54 17.65
C ASP A 174 3.52 10.01 17.35
N LEU A 175 2.60 10.26 18.28
CA LEU A 175 1.23 9.76 18.20
C LEU A 175 0.39 10.39 17.08
N GLU A 176 0.72 11.63 16.69
CA GLU A 176 0.04 12.31 15.59
C GLU A 176 0.43 11.65 14.26
N GLN A 177 1.73 11.41 14.05
CA GLN A 177 2.20 10.71 12.87
C GLN A 177 1.69 9.26 12.82
N LEU A 178 1.66 8.57 13.96
CA LEU A 178 1.13 7.21 14.02
C LEU A 178 -0.36 7.16 13.68
N ALA A 179 -1.17 8.07 14.24
CA ALA A 179 -2.59 8.14 13.94
C ALA A 179 -2.85 8.45 12.45
N GLU A 180 -2.14 9.42 11.89
CA GLU A 180 -2.23 9.77 10.47
C GLU A 180 -1.81 8.61 9.56
N LEU A 181 -0.74 7.88 9.92
CA LEU A 181 -0.30 6.69 9.21
C LEU A 181 -1.35 5.57 9.26
N LEU A 182 -1.93 5.30 10.44
CA LEU A 182 -2.97 4.29 10.60
C LEU A 182 -4.20 4.60 9.73
N GLY A 183 -4.63 5.87 9.70
CA GLY A 183 -5.73 6.31 8.84
C GLY A 183 -5.39 6.18 7.35
N SER A 184 -4.18 6.61 6.98
CA SER A 184 -3.68 6.60 5.61
C SER A 184 -3.49 5.18 5.05
N ALA A 185 -2.65 4.37 5.69
CA ALA A 185 -2.38 3.00 5.27
C ALA A 185 -3.62 2.10 5.41
N GLY A 186 -4.45 2.35 6.43
CA GLY A 186 -5.71 1.65 6.62
C GLY A 186 -6.67 1.86 5.44
N ILE A 187 -6.94 3.12 5.05
CA ILE A 187 -7.86 3.36 3.92
C ILE A 187 -7.28 2.88 2.58
N ILE A 188 -5.96 3.02 2.37
CA ILE A 188 -5.31 2.51 1.16
C ILE A 188 -5.45 0.99 1.10
N SER A 189 -5.20 0.28 2.22
CA SER A 189 -5.33 -1.18 2.26
C SER A 189 -6.74 -1.66 1.95
N ALA A 190 -7.75 -0.93 2.41
CA ALA A 190 -9.14 -1.27 2.14
C ALA A 190 -9.51 -1.04 0.66
N ILE A 191 -9.11 0.09 0.08
CA ILE A 191 -9.43 0.42 -1.31
C ILE A 191 -8.66 -0.50 -2.27
N SER A 192 -7.38 -0.78 -2.00
CA SER A 192 -6.53 -1.61 -2.85
C SER A 192 -6.65 -3.10 -2.57
N ALA A 193 -7.51 -3.52 -1.62
CA ALA A 193 -7.61 -4.91 -1.17
C ALA A 193 -6.26 -5.53 -0.75
N ASN A 194 -5.38 -4.76 -0.09
CA ASN A 194 -4.07 -5.23 0.37
C ASN A 194 -4.13 -5.75 1.82
N PRO A 195 -4.28 -7.07 2.06
CA PRO A 195 -4.45 -7.61 3.40
C PRO A 195 -3.20 -7.50 4.27
N ILE A 196 -1.99 -7.51 3.68
CA ILE A 196 -0.72 -7.42 4.43
C ILE A 196 -0.67 -6.10 5.17
N MET A 197 -0.90 -4.99 4.46
CA MET A 197 -0.92 -3.65 5.05
C MET A 197 -2.07 -3.51 6.06
N GLY A 198 -3.26 -3.99 5.72
CA GLY A 198 -4.44 -3.90 6.58
C GLY A 198 -4.24 -4.60 7.93
N ILE A 199 -3.81 -5.87 7.90
CA ILE A 199 -3.51 -6.65 9.10
C ILE A 199 -2.41 -5.98 9.93
N ALA A 200 -1.34 -5.51 9.29
CA ALA A 200 -0.25 -4.82 9.98
C ALA A 200 -0.72 -3.55 10.71
N MET A 201 -1.61 -2.75 10.10
CA MET A 201 -2.16 -1.55 10.73
C MET A 201 -3.11 -1.89 11.88
N ILE A 202 -3.92 -2.95 11.76
CA ILE A 202 -4.75 -3.45 12.87
C ILE A 202 -3.90 -3.87 14.05
N ILE A 203 -2.86 -4.68 13.82
CA ILE A 203 -1.92 -5.14 14.87
C ILE A 203 -1.23 -3.93 15.51
N THR A 204 -0.78 -2.97 14.72
CA THR A 204 -0.12 -1.74 15.20
C THR A 204 -1.06 -0.93 16.09
N ALA A 205 -2.30 -0.71 15.66
CA ALA A 205 -3.31 0.00 16.43
C ALA A 205 -3.61 -0.73 17.75
N ALA A 206 -3.84 -2.04 17.70
CA ALA A 206 -4.10 -2.87 18.87
C ALA A 206 -2.92 -2.86 19.87
N TYR A 207 -1.68 -2.99 19.38
CA TYR A 207 -0.48 -2.92 20.20
C TYR A 207 -0.36 -1.55 20.90
N SER A 208 -0.54 -0.47 20.16
CA SER A 208 -0.45 0.88 20.73
C SER A 208 -1.51 1.13 21.79
N TYR A 209 -2.75 0.71 21.53
CA TYR A 209 -3.87 0.91 22.45
C TYR A 209 -3.77 0.00 23.69
N PHE A 210 -3.67 -1.32 23.49
CA PHE A 210 -3.73 -2.28 24.60
C PHE A 210 -2.42 -2.41 25.37
N ILE A 211 -1.27 -2.35 24.69
CA ILE A 211 0.04 -2.61 25.29
C ILE A 211 0.73 -1.30 25.69
N LYS A 212 0.77 -0.32 24.79
CA LYS A 212 1.39 0.98 25.09
C LYS A 212 0.48 1.96 25.82
N LYS A 213 -0.83 1.65 25.94
CA LYS A 213 -1.83 2.50 26.58
C LYS A 213 -1.85 3.92 26.01
N LYS A 214 -1.61 4.04 24.70
CA LYS A 214 -1.62 5.32 24.01
C LYS A 214 -2.93 5.50 23.27
N GLU A 215 -3.54 6.65 23.47
CA GLU A 215 -4.74 7.06 22.73
C GLU A 215 -4.35 7.93 21.54
N PHE A 216 -5.05 7.73 20.43
CA PHE A 216 -4.81 8.47 19.20
C PHE A 216 -5.80 9.63 19.07
N LYS A 217 -5.34 10.77 18.56
CA LYS A 217 -6.22 11.88 18.20
C LYS A 217 -7.02 11.51 16.95
N SER A 218 -8.35 11.47 17.06
CA SER A 218 -9.23 11.19 15.91
C SER A 218 -8.99 12.15 14.73
N LYS A 219 -8.62 13.40 14.99
CA LYS A 219 -8.33 14.41 13.96
C LYS A 219 -7.22 13.95 13.01
N ASP A 220 -6.11 13.44 13.55
CA ASP A 220 -4.94 13.05 12.75
C ASP A 220 -5.21 11.76 11.98
N PHE A 221 -5.93 10.82 12.58
CA PHE A 221 -6.43 9.63 11.89
C PHE A 221 -7.34 9.99 10.70
N SER A 222 -8.35 10.85 10.92
CA SER A 222 -9.24 11.32 9.85
C SER A 222 -8.50 12.09 8.76
N LYS A 223 -7.50 12.88 9.15
CA LYS A 223 -6.63 13.57 8.20
C LYS A 223 -5.86 12.58 7.32
N GLY A 224 -5.31 11.51 7.90
CA GLY A 224 -4.68 10.42 7.16
C GLY A 224 -5.61 9.81 6.11
N ILE A 225 -6.85 9.52 6.50
CA ILE A 225 -7.89 9.02 5.59
C ILE A 225 -8.13 10.00 4.44
N ILE A 226 -8.47 11.25 4.76
CA ILE A 226 -8.84 12.27 3.77
C ILE A 226 -7.72 12.50 2.76
N LEU A 227 -6.49 12.68 3.24
CA LEU A 227 -5.35 12.95 2.36
C LEU A 227 -5.06 11.78 1.42
N SER A 228 -5.17 10.54 1.90
CA SER A 228 -4.95 9.35 1.08
C SER A 228 -6.07 9.11 0.08
N SER A 229 -7.33 9.24 0.49
CA SER A 229 -8.47 9.10 -0.43
C SER A 229 -8.45 10.14 -1.55
N VAL A 230 -8.13 11.40 -1.24
CA VAL A 230 -7.97 12.45 -2.27
C VAL A 230 -6.78 12.13 -3.19
N SER A 231 -5.65 11.68 -2.62
CA SER A 231 -4.48 11.30 -3.41
C SER A 231 -4.80 10.17 -4.39
N MET A 232 -5.46 9.10 -3.92
CA MET A 232 -5.90 7.99 -4.77
C MET A 232 -6.88 8.45 -5.83
N GLY A 233 -7.88 9.26 -5.47
CA GLY A 233 -8.85 9.80 -6.43
C GLY A 233 -8.20 10.64 -7.55
N ILE A 234 -7.16 11.42 -7.23
CA ILE A 234 -6.40 12.17 -8.23
C ILE A 234 -5.69 11.21 -9.20
N PHE A 235 -4.99 10.19 -8.69
CA PHE A 235 -4.30 9.20 -9.54
C PHE A 235 -5.28 8.43 -10.44
N SER A 236 -6.47 8.09 -9.94
CA SER A 236 -7.47 7.35 -10.72
C SER A 236 -8.08 8.15 -11.86
N VAL A 237 -8.14 9.49 -11.76
CA VAL A 237 -8.86 10.34 -12.73
C VAL A 237 -7.94 10.99 -13.76
N LEU A 238 -6.72 11.38 -13.39
CA LEU A 238 -5.90 12.23 -14.26
C LEU A 238 -5.44 11.52 -15.54
N GLY A 239 -5.06 10.24 -15.46
CA GLY A 239 -4.65 9.46 -16.63
C GLY A 239 -3.40 9.99 -17.36
N ILE A 240 -2.62 10.87 -16.73
CA ILE A 240 -1.39 11.43 -17.30
C ILE A 240 -0.16 10.61 -16.84
N SER A 241 1.05 11.10 -17.14
CA SER A 241 2.28 10.47 -16.65
C SER A 241 2.31 10.42 -15.12
N LEU A 242 2.67 9.26 -14.56
CA LEU A 242 2.70 9.00 -13.12
C LEU A 242 3.54 10.04 -12.36
N PHE A 243 4.61 10.53 -12.98
CA PHE A 243 5.45 11.60 -12.41
C PHE A 243 4.70 12.93 -12.24
N LEU A 244 3.92 13.33 -13.26
CA LEU A 244 3.13 14.55 -13.21
C LEU A 244 1.97 14.43 -12.23
N GLU A 245 1.29 13.27 -12.21
CA GLU A 245 0.25 12.96 -11.23
C GLU A 245 0.81 13.08 -9.81
N PHE A 246 1.98 12.50 -9.54
CA PHE A 246 2.61 12.57 -8.23
C PHE A 246 2.94 14.00 -7.81
N LEU A 247 3.42 14.84 -8.73
CA LEU A 247 3.69 16.26 -8.45
C LEU A 247 2.39 16.99 -8.06
N ILE A 248 1.30 16.76 -8.80
CA ILE A 248 -0.02 17.33 -8.49
C ILE A 248 -0.50 16.85 -7.12
N VAL A 249 -0.39 15.55 -6.84
CA VAL A 249 -0.79 14.96 -5.55
C VAL A 249 -0.01 15.55 -4.39
N ILE A 250 1.30 15.78 -4.52
CA ILE A 250 2.10 16.44 -3.48
C ILE A 250 1.57 17.86 -3.21
N ILE A 251 1.28 18.64 -4.26
CA ILE A 251 0.78 20.01 -4.13
C ILE A 251 -0.61 20.00 -3.49
N ALA A 252 -1.53 19.20 -4.03
CA ALA A 252 -2.90 19.08 -3.55
C ALA A 252 -2.94 18.63 -2.08
N THR A 253 -2.15 17.62 -1.72
CA THR A 253 -2.06 17.11 -0.35
C THR A 253 -1.48 18.15 0.61
N LYS A 254 -0.49 18.93 0.17
CA LYS A 254 0.04 20.04 0.98
C LYS A 254 -1.04 21.08 1.27
N ILE A 255 -1.73 21.56 0.23
CA ILE A 255 -2.80 22.56 0.37
C ILE A 255 -3.91 22.03 1.28
N LEU A 256 -4.36 20.79 1.05
CA LEU A 256 -5.43 20.18 1.81
C LEU A 256 -5.03 19.97 3.28
N ARG A 257 -3.80 19.52 3.54
CA ARG A 257 -3.23 19.42 4.89
C ARG A 257 -3.26 20.76 5.61
N ASP A 258 -2.84 21.83 4.94
CA ASP A 258 -2.85 23.18 5.52
C ASP A 258 -4.28 23.62 5.87
N GLN A 259 -5.29 23.27 5.07
CA GLN A 259 -6.70 23.53 5.40
C GLN A 259 -7.19 22.69 6.59
N LEU A 260 -6.86 21.39 6.63
CA LEU A 260 -7.26 20.50 7.73
C LEU A 260 -6.59 20.85 9.07
N ASN A 261 -5.41 21.46 9.00
CA ASN A 261 -4.67 21.92 10.17
C ASN A 261 -5.21 23.22 10.76
N LYS A 262 -5.89 24.07 9.97
CA LYS A 262 -6.56 25.25 10.52
C LYS A 262 -7.57 24.77 11.55
N GLU A 263 -7.34 25.09 12.82
CA GLU A 263 -8.44 25.08 13.79
C GLU A 263 -9.47 26.06 13.23
N ILE A 264 -10.63 25.57 12.83
CA ILE A 264 -11.75 26.45 12.56
C ILE A 264 -12.10 27.05 13.92
N ASN A 265 -11.52 28.21 14.21
CA ASN A 265 -11.88 29.01 15.36
C ASN A 265 -13.25 29.62 15.03
N ILE A 266 -14.32 28.84 15.23
CA ILE A 266 -15.71 29.22 14.98
C ILE A 266 -16.02 30.57 15.64
N LYS A 267 -15.39 30.87 16.79
CA LYS A 267 -15.51 32.19 17.45
C LYS A 267 -14.89 33.32 16.63
N GLU A 268 -13.72 33.16 16.02
CA GLU A 268 -13.14 34.18 15.13
C GLU A 268 -13.88 34.28 13.79
N THR A 269 -14.37 33.17 13.26
CA THR A 269 -15.21 33.18 12.04
C THR A 269 -16.53 33.92 12.29
N ILE A 270 -17.22 33.63 13.41
CA ILE A 270 -18.44 34.37 13.81
C ILE A 270 -18.12 35.82 14.14
N ARG A 271 -17.01 36.11 14.84
CA ARG A 271 -16.61 37.48 15.18
C ARG A 271 -16.31 38.31 13.94
N SER A 272 -15.58 37.76 12.96
CA SER A 272 -15.29 38.44 11.69
C SER A 272 -16.54 38.62 10.80
N PHE A 273 -17.50 37.68 10.87
CA PHE A 273 -18.80 37.81 10.21
C PHE A 273 -19.64 38.93 10.84
N ASN A 274 -19.74 38.97 12.17
CA ASN A 274 -20.44 40.04 12.89
C ASN A 274 -19.79 41.41 12.70
N GLN A 275 -18.45 41.48 12.66
CA GLN A 275 -17.74 42.73 12.37
C GLN A 275 -18.04 43.25 10.96
N LYS A 276 -18.10 42.37 9.96
CA LYS A 276 -18.48 42.72 8.58
C LYS A 276 -19.94 43.15 8.44
N ILE A 277 -20.87 42.58 9.21
CA ILE A 277 -22.26 43.02 9.24
C ILE A 277 -22.38 44.42 9.84
N VAL A 278 -21.67 44.69 10.95
CA VAL A 278 -21.70 46.00 11.61
C VAL A 278 -21.06 47.11 10.77
N THR A 279 -20.01 46.81 9.99
CA THR A 279 -19.37 47.80 9.10
C THR A 279 -20.12 48.05 7.79
N ASN A 280 -21.04 47.16 7.40
CA ASN A 280 -21.87 47.34 6.19
C ASN A 280 -23.26 47.92 6.50
N LEU A 281 -23.59 48.15 7.78
CA LEU A 281 -24.87 48.70 8.25
C LEU A 281 -24.73 50.06 8.96
N GLY A 282 -23.53 50.66 8.94
CA GLY A 282 -23.27 52.03 9.37
C GLY A 282 -22.69 52.84 8.22
#